data_AF-A0A7T7XQ66-F1
#
_entry.id   AF-A0A7T7XQ66-F1
#
_cell.length_a   1.000
_cell.length_b   1.000
_cell.length_c   1.000
_cell.angle_alpha   90.00
_cell.angle_beta   90.00
_cell.angle_gamma   90.00
#
_symmetry.space_group_name_H-M   'P 1'
#
loop_
_entity.id
_entity.type
_entity.pdbx_description
1 polymer ?
#
loop_
_entity_poly.entity_id
_entity_poly.type
_entity_poly.pdbx_seq_one_letter_code
_entity_poly.pdbx_strand_id
1 'polypeptide(L)'
;MQDNEFNELVVKMEKIAEIVNKFSNSELQSDVYNRLISCLNIITVEDKKKTPVPPTPQAVKKQKAPRKKGAKYTPKIIKTLNLSPQGKVSFSDFIIKKKPQSNEDKYPVVVYYLENILKESPVTIDHVFTVFRLVKEWKEPRNLIAGITVAGSRKGTLDTADYNDLKTTPAGRNFVEHELPKSND
;
A
#
# COMPACT_ATOMS: atom_id res chain seq x y z
N MET A 1 4.96 -53.51 -21.08
CA MET A 1 3.66 -53.07 -20.52
C MET A 1 3.69 -51.62 -20.05
N GLN A 2 4.82 -51.09 -19.56
CA GLN A 2 4.93 -49.69 -19.12
C GLN A 2 4.82 -48.65 -20.25
N ASP A 3 5.20 -49.00 -21.48
CA ASP A 3 5.18 -48.06 -22.62
C ASP A 3 3.76 -47.65 -23.05
N ASN A 4 2.76 -48.51 -22.83
CA ASN A 4 1.39 -48.25 -23.28
C ASN A 4 0.68 -47.25 -22.35
N GLU A 5 0.92 -47.35 -21.05
CA GLU A 5 0.37 -46.45 -20.03
C GLU A 5 0.97 -45.04 -20.14
N PHE A 6 2.28 -44.97 -20.43
CA PHE A 6 2.96 -43.70 -20.69
C PHE A 6 2.41 -42.98 -21.92
N ASN A 7 2.22 -43.70 -23.03
CA ASN A 7 1.65 -43.12 -24.25
C ASN A 7 0.21 -42.63 -24.05
N GLU A 8 -0.60 -43.34 -23.26
CA GLU A 8 -1.95 -42.90 -22.92
C GLU A 8 -1.95 -41.61 -22.06
N LEU A 9 -0.96 -41.47 -21.19
CA LEU A 9 -0.74 -40.26 -20.38
C LEU A 9 -0.43 -39.04 -21.24
N VAL A 10 0.46 -39.21 -22.22
CA VAL A 10 0.88 -38.14 -23.14
C VAL A 10 -0.32 -37.61 -23.92
N VAL A 11 -1.15 -38.51 -24.45
CA VAL A 11 -2.38 -38.13 -25.18
C VAL A 11 -3.37 -37.38 -24.27
N LYS A 12 -3.49 -37.75 -22.99
CA LYS A 12 -4.35 -37.05 -22.03
C LYS A 12 -3.81 -35.64 -21.70
N MET A 13 -2.49 -35.48 -21.59
CA MET A 13 -1.84 -34.20 -21.32
C MET A 13 -1.97 -33.21 -22.48
N GLU A 14 -1.86 -33.68 -23.73
CA GLU A 14 -2.05 -32.84 -24.92
C GLU A 14 -3.48 -32.26 -24.98
N LYS A 15 -4.50 -33.08 -24.69
CA LYS A 15 -5.90 -32.62 -24.63
C LYS A 15 -6.12 -31.58 -23.54
N ILE A 16 -5.46 -31.70 -22.40
CA ILE A 16 -5.54 -30.71 -21.32
C ILE A 16 -4.95 -29.37 -21.78
N ALA A 17 -3.79 -29.39 -22.45
CA ALA A 17 -3.15 -28.19 -22.97
C ALA A 17 -4.03 -27.46 -24.02
N GLU A 18 -4.68 -28.20 -24.91
CA GLU A 18 -5.64 -27.65 -25.87
C GLU A 18 -6.84 -26.97 -25.19
N ILE A 19 -7.38 -27.58 -24.13
CA ILE A 19 -8.51 -27.03 -23.38
C ILE A 19 -8.09 -25.76 -22.63
N VAL A 20 -6.91 -25.77 -22.00
CA VAL A 20 -6.39 -24.61 -21.26
C VAL A 20 -6.13 -23.43 -22.20
N ASN A 21 -5.57 -23.67 -23.39
CA ASN A 21 -5.32 -22.61 -24.37
C ASN A 21 -6.58 -21.97 -24.97
N LYS A 22 -7.77 -22.57 -24.80
CA LYS A 22 -9.05 -21.93 -25.21
C LYS A 22 -9.49 -20.80 -24.27
N PHE A 23 -8.89 -20.69 -23.08
CA PHE A 23 -9.17 -19.60 -22.15
C PHE A 23 -8.14 -18.49 -22.33
N SER A 24 -8.57 -17.23 -22.52
CA SER A 24 -7.64 -16.11 -22.74
C SER A 24 -7.07 -15.49 -21.45
N ASN A 25 -7.60 -15.89 -20.28
CA ASN A 25 -7.20 -15.35 -18.98
C ASN A 25 -6.19 -16.28 -18.30
N SER A 26 -4.98 -15.75 -18.05
CA SER A 26 -3.83 -16.50 -17.50
C SER A 26 -4.05 -17.06 -16.09
N GLU A 27 -4.82 -16.38 -15.24
CA GLU A 27 -5.14 -16.89 -13.89
C GLU A 27 -6.11 -18.07 -14.00
N LEU A 28 -7.11 -17.95 -14.87
CA LEU A 28 -8.10 -19.00 -15.12
C LEU A 28 -7.46 -20.24 -15.77
N GLN A 29 -6.48 -20.05 -16.66
CA GLN A 29 -5.71 -21.13 -17.27
C GLN A 29 -4.98 -21.99 -16.21
N SER A 30 -4.36 -21.35 -15.22
CA SER A 30 -3.64 -22.05 -14.15
C SER A 30 -4.57 -22.87 -13.25
N ASP A 31 -5.73 -22.32 -12.91
CA ASP A 31 -6.74 -23.01 -12.11
C ASP A 31 -7.35 -24.22 -12.83
N VAL A 32 -7.64 -24.08 -14.13
CA VAL A 32 -8.19 -25.17 -14.95
C VAL A 32 -7.16 -26.29 -15.14
N TYR A 33 -5.90 -25.94 -15.41
CA TYR A 33 -4.81 -26.92 -15.55
C TYR A 33 -4.60 -27.72 -14.27
N ASN A 34 -4.53 -27.05 -13.11
CA ASN A 34 -4.33 -27.70 -11.81
C ASN A 34 -5.50 -28.63 -11.44
N ARG A 35 -6.74 -28.24 -11.73
CA ARG A 35 -7.92 -29.10 -11.49
C ARG A 35 -7.92 -30.35 -12.39
N LEU A 36 -7.56 -30.20 -13.66
CA LEU A 36 -7.56 -31.32 -14.61
C LEU A 36 -6.44 -32.33 -14.32
N ILE A 37 -5.27 -31.86 -13.89
CA ILE A 37 -4.18 -32.73 -13.42
C ILE A 37 -4.57 -33.45 -12.13
N SER A 38 -5.23 -32.75 -11.21
CA SER A 38 -5.71 -33.37 -9.96
C SER A 38 -6.72 -34.50 -10.22
N CYS A 39 -7.54 -34.41 -11.27
CA CYS A 39 -8.47 -35.49 -11.64
C CYS A 39 -7.79 -36.74 -12.21
N LEU A 40 -6.58 -36.61 -12.77
CA LEU A 40 -5.85 -37.74 -13.33
C LEU A 40 -5.06 -38.54 -12.28
N ASN A 41 -5.06 -38.11 -11.01
CA ASN A 41 -4.35 -38.75 -9.88
C ASN A 41 -2.85 -38.99 -10.14
N ILE A 42 -2.28 -38.30 -11.12
CA ILE A 42 -0.85 -38.24 -11.40
C ILE A 42 -0.32 -37.14 -10.49
N ILE A 43 0.15 -37.52 -9.31
CA ILE A 43 1.02 -36.75 -8.41
C ILE A 43 0.65 -35.26 -8.28
N THR A 44 0.05 -34.92 -7.15
CA THR A 44 -0.10 -33.53 -6.70
C THR A 44 1.25 -32.81 -6.68
N VAL A 45 1.43 -31.87 -7.61
CA VAL A 45 2.52 -30.89 -7.56
C VAL A 45 2.15 -29.82 -6.55
N GLU A 46 2.79 -29.87 -5.38
CA GLU A 46 3.05 -28.65 -4.62
C GLU A 46 3.97 -27.76 -5.45
N ASP A 47 3.55 -26.50 -5.58
CA ASP A 47 4.15 -25.44 -6.37
C ASP A 47 5.59 -25.13 -5.93
N LYS A 48 6.59 -25.49 -6.75
CA LYS A 48 7.90 -24.79 -6.81
C LYS A 48 8.44 -24.72 -8.24
N LYS A 49 8.40 -23.51 -8.79
CA LYS A 49 9.02 -23.05 -10.05
C LYS A 49 10.55 -23.21 -10.11
N LYS A 50 11.01 -23.58 -11.32
CA LYS A 50 12.22 -23.18 -12.10
C LYS A 50 13.55 -23.96 -11.95
N THR A 51 14.00 -24.44 -13.11
CA THR A 51 15.29 -25.07 -13.46
C THR A 51 16.51 -24.14 -13.30
N PRO A 52 17.74 -24.72 -13.22
CA PRO A 52 18.98 -24.05 -12.83
C PRO A 52 19.72 -23.40 -14.02
N VAL A 53 20.36 -22.26 -13.74
CA VAL A 53 21.39 -21.57 -14.53
C VAL A 53 22.73 -21.73 -13.75
N PRO A 54 23.92 -21.77 -14.40
CA PRO A 54 25.18 -22.23 -13.79
C PRO A 54 25.61 -21.45 -12.53
N PRO A 55 26.47 -22.03 -11.67
CA PRO A 55 26.64 -21.59 -10.29
C PRO A 55 27.52 -20.33 -10.21
N THR A 56 26.90 -19.17 -10.10
CA THR A 56 27.52 -17.99 -9.48
C THR A 56 27.45 -18.17 -7.95
N PRO A 57 28.49 -17.84 -7.16
CA PRO A 57 28.52 -18.10 -5.72
C PRO A 57 27.30 -17.49 -5.00
N GLN A 58 26.37 -18.33 -4.55
CA GLN A 58 25.14 -17.85 -3.92
C GLN A 58 25.40 -17.47 -2.47
N ALA A 59 25.25 -16.18 -2.19
CA ALA A 59 25.09 -15.66 -0.84
C ALA A 59 23.88 -16.35 -0.17
N VAL A 60 24.12 -16.97 0.99
CA VAL A 60 23.12 -17.66 1.81
C VAL A 60 21.95 -16.71 2.12
N LYS A 61 20.79 -16.94 1.50
CA LYS A 61 19.56 -16.20 1.80
C LYS A 61 19.05 -16.63 3.17
N LYS A 62 19.41 -15.85 4.19
CA LYS A 62 18.83 -15.93 5.54
C LYS A 62 17.30 -15.84 5.42
N GLN A 63 16.60 -16.90 5.81
CA GLN A 63 15.14 -16.91 5.91
C GLN A 63 14.71 -15.81 6.90
N LYS A 64 13.90 -14.85 6.43
CA LYS A 64 13.37 -13.79 7.29
C LYS A 64 12.36 -14.42 8.24
N ALA A 65 12.60 -14.27 9.54
CA ALA A 65 11.70 -14.70 10.59
C ALA A 65 10.27 -14.13 10.38
N PRO A 66 9.21 -14.87 10.77
CA PRO A 66 7.85 -14.38 10.67
C PRO A 66 7.72 -13.07 11.45
N ARG A 67 7.33 -11.98 10.77
CA ARG A 67 7.07 -10.69 11.41
C ARG A 67 5.92 -10.86 12.40
N LYS A 68 6.20 -10.64 13.69
CA LYS A 68 5.16 -10.49 14.72
C LYS A 68 4.15 -9.46 14.21
N LYS A 69 2.87 -9.84 14.15
CA LYS A 69 1.80 -8.89 13.84
C LYS A 69 1.80 -7.84 14.94
N GLY A 70 2.18 -6.61 14.58
CA GLY A 70 2.16 -5.47 15.51
C GLY A 70 0.77 -5.29 16.11
N ALA A 71 0.73 -4.74 17.31
CA ALA A 71 -0.53 -4.37 17.96
C ALA A 71 -1.37 -3.51 17.01
N LYS A 72 -2.67 -3.77 16.94
CA LYS A 72 -3.60 -2.96 16.14
C LYS A 72 -3.62 -1.55 16.74
N TYR A 73 -3.27 -0.55 15.93
CA TYR A 73 -3.40 0.85 16.31
C TYR A 73 -4.86 1.19 16.60
N THR A 74 -5.09 1.88 17.71
CA THR A 74 -6.40 2.39 18.11
C THR A 74 -6.31 3.92 18.15
N PRO A 75 -6.97 4.62 17.22
CA PRO A 75 -6.88 6.08 17.14
C PRO A 75 -7.52 6.75 18.36
N LYS A 76 -6.89 7.82 18.85
CA LYS A 76 -7.38 8.67 19.94
C LYS A 76 -7.68 10.07 19.42
N ILE A 77 -8.80 10.65 19.87
CA ILE A 77 -9.18 12.02 19.53
C ILE A 77 -8.53 12.99 20.51
N ILE A 78 -7.80 13.97 19.99
CA ILE A 78 -7.15 15.03 20.76
C ILE A 78 -8.13 16.20 20.88
N LYS A 79 -8.85 16.27 22.01
CA LYS A 79 -9.88 17.30 22.24
C LYS A 79 -9.32 18.72 22.37
N THR A 80 -8.02 18.85 22.66
CA THR A 80 -7.34 20.14 22.84
C THR A 80 -6.89 20.77 21.53
N LEU A 81 -6.98 20.05 20.41
CA LEU A 81 -6.50 20.54 19.11
C LEU A 81 -7.42 21.65 18.57
N ASN A 82 -6.87 22.87 18.44
CA ASN A 82 -7.60 24.00 17.87
C ASN A 82 -7.17 24.26 16.42
N LEU A 83 -8.08 23.99 15.48
CA LEU A 83 -7.88 24.21 14.03
C LEU A 83 -8.26 25.61 13.56
N SER A 84 -8.77 26.46 14.46
CA SER A 84 -9.12 27.86 14.18
C SER A 84 -8.55 28.78 15.27
N PRO A 85 -7.22 28.87 15.41
CA PRO A 85 -6.59 29.74 16.40
C PRO A 85 -6.77 31.22 16.02
N GLN A 86 -6.83 32.08 17.02
CA GLN A 86 -6.91 33.52 16.81
C GLN A 86 -5.57 34.06 16.27
N GLY A 87 -5.61 34.84 15.19
CA GLY A 87 -4.42 35.46 14.60
C GLY A 87 -3.61 34.59 13.64
N LYS A 88 -4.03 33.34 13.37
CA LYS A 88 -3.47 32.51 12.29
C LYS A 88 -4.57 32.09 11.32
N VAL A 89 -4.17 31.66 10.13
CA VAL A 89 -5.12 31.14 9.13
C VAL A 89 -5.78 29.88 9.67
N SER A 90 -7.11 29.81 9.64
CA SER A 90 -7.84 28.62 10.05
C SER A 90 -7.53 27.45 9.11
N PHE A 91 -7.63 26.21 9.61
CA PHE A 91 -7.40 25.04 8.77
C PHE A 91 -8.39 24.99 7.60
N SER A 92 -9.66 25.36 7.84
CA SER A 92 -10.71 25.42 6.83
C SER A 92 -10.35 26.36 5.68
N ASP A 93 -9.87 27.57 5.98
CA ASP A 93 -9.44 28.52 4.94
C ASP A 93 -8.20 28.01 4.19
N PHE A 94 -7.28 27.38 4.93
CA PHE A 94 -6.07 26.81 4.36
C PHE A 94 -6.37 25.71 3.33
N ILE A 95 -7.28 24.77 3.64
CA ILE A 95 -7.65 23.70 2.72
C ILE A 95 -8.48 24.20 1.53
N ILE A 96 -9.28 25.26 1.68
CA ILE A 96 -10.00 25.90 0.56
C ILE A 96 -9.00 26.50 -0.44
N LYS A 97 -7.92 27.11 0.05
CA LYS A 97 -6.85 27.65 -0.80
C LYS A 97 -6.04 26.55 -1.48
N LYS A 98 -5.70 25.47 -0.76
CA LYS A 98 -4.79 24.42 -1.24
C LYS A 98 -5.49 23.28 -2.00
N LYS A 99 -6.79 23.08 -1.83
CA LYS A 99 -7.64 22.09 -2.52
C LYS A 99 -6.98 20.71 -2.72
N PRO A 100 -6.52 20.02 -1.65
CA PRO A 100 -5.96 18.69 -1.78
C PRO A 100 -7.01 17.69 -2.28
N GLN A 101 -6.67 16.91 -3.31
CA GLN A 101 -7.63 16.03 -4.00
C GLN A 101 -7.63 14.62 -3.38
N SER A 102 -6.46 14.01 -3.26
CA SER A 102 -6.32 12.63 -2.76
C SER A 102 -5.95 12.60 -1.27
N ASN A 103 -6.19 11.46 -0.61
CA ASN A 103 -5.73 11.28 0.77
C ASN A 103 -4.21 11.44 0.90
N GLU A 104 -3.46 11.00 -0.11
CA GLU A 104 -2.00 11.19 -0.17
C GLU A 104 -1.58 12.67 -0.25
N ASP A 105 -2.44 13.56 -0.75
CA ASP A 105 -2.21 15.02 -0.72
C ASP A 105 -2.68 15.62 0.62
N LYS A 106 -3.75 15.07 1.21
CA LYS A 106 -4.32 15.57 2.47
C LYS A 106 -3.38 15.36 3.65
N TYR A 107 -2.71 14.21 3.76
CA TYR A 107 -1.78 13.93 4.87
C TYR A 107 -0.66 14.98 5.00
N PRO A 108 0.13 15.31 3.96
CA PRO A 108 1.16 16.33 4.07
C PRO A 108 0.59 17.73 4.33
N VAL A 109 -0.59 18.07 3.80
CA VAL A 109 -1.27 19.34 4.11
C VAL A 109 -1.59 19.46 5.60
N VAL A 110 -2.08 18.38 6.21
CA VAL A 110 -2.38 18.34 7.66
C VAL A 110 -1.11 18.50 8.48
N VAL A 111 -0.09 17.65 8.24
CA VAL A 111 1.16 17.69 9.02
C VAL A 111 1.85 19.05 8.84
N TYR A 112 1.89 19.59 7.62
CA TYR A 112 2.43 20.91 7.34
C TYR A 112 1.76 22.00 8.17
N TYR A 113 0.42 22.01 8.20
CA TYR A 113 -0.34 23.02 8.91
C TYR A 113 -0.08 22.96 10.42
N LEU A 114 -0.11 21.76 11.01
CA LEU A 114 0.15 21.56 12.44
C LEU A 114 1.57 22.00 12.80
N GLU A 115 2.57 21.57 12.04
CA GLU A 115 3.99 21.85 12.29
C GLU A 115 4.33 23.33 12.03
N ASN A 116 3.90 23.91 10.91
CA ASN A 116 4.41 25.21 10.45
C ASN A 116 3.51 26.38 10.82
N ILE A 117 2.19 26.18 10.84
CA ILE A 117 1.23 27.24 11.14
C ILE A 117 0.88 27.18 12.63
N LEU A 118 0.42 26.04 13.14
CA LEU A 118 0.09 25.92 14.55
C LEU A 118 1.33 25.87 15.46
N LYS A 119 2.48 25.42 14.93
CA LYS A 119 3.72 25.18 15.70
C LYS A 119 3.54 24.07 16.75
N GLU A 120 2.70 23.09 16.44
CA GLU A 120 2.55 21.88 17.25
C GLU A 120 3.78 21.00 17.10
N SER A 121 4.34 20.55 18.22
CA SER A 121 5.44 19.60 18.25
C SER A 121 5.37 18.77 19.54
N PRO A 122 5.35 17.44 19.45
CA PRO A 122 5.43 16.62 18.23
C PRO A 122 4.07 16.43 17.54
N VAL A 123 4.08 16.26 16.20
CA VAL A 123 2.86 15.94 15.43
C VAL A 123 2.71 14.41 15.35
N THR A 124 1.70 13.85 16.00
CA THR A 124 1.47 12.39 16.03
C THR A 124 0.39 11.96 15.02
N ILE A 125 0.24 10.64 14.79
CA ILE A 125 -0.89 10.10 14.00
C ILE A 125 -2.25 10.53 14.58
N ASP A 126 -2.39 10.58 15.91
CA ASP A 126 -3.64 10.98 16.58
C ASP A 126 -4.04 12.42 16.23
N HIS A 127 -3.07 13.31 15.98
CA HIS A 127 -3.37 14.66 15.48
C HIS A 127 -3.95 14.59 14.07
N VAL A 128 -3.30 13.85 13.17
CA VAL A 128 -3.78 13.70 11.79
C VAL A 128 -5.19 13.10 11.79
N PHE A 129 -5.40 12.05 12.57
CA PHE A 129 -6.71 11.44 12.77
C PHE A 129 -7.76 12.45 13.24
N THR A 130 -7.43 13.24 14.26
CA THR A 130 -8.31 14.26 14.83
C THR A 130 -8.68 15.30 13.77
N VAL A 131 -7.73 15.75 12.93
CA VAL A 131 -8.04 16.69 11.84
C VAL A 131 -9.04 16.10 10.85
N PHE A 132 -8.83 14.85 10.38
CA PHE A 132 -9.79 14.18 9.50
C PHE A 132 -11.18 14.04 10.13
N ARG A 133 -11.25 13.91 11.46
CA ARG A 133 -12.52 13.81 12.18
C ARG A 133 -13.22 15.16 12.33
N LEU A 134 -12.46 16.24 12.49
CA LEU A 134 -13.00 17.60 12.67
C LEU A 134 -13.41 18.24 11.34
N VAL A 135 -12.73 17.89 10.25
CA VAL A 135 -13.02 18.41 8.90
C VAL A 135 -14.13 17.58 8.26
N LYS A 136 -15.34 18.14 8.23
CA LYS A 136 -16.56 17.40 7.82
C LYS A 136 -16.57 17.03 6.33
N GLU A 137 -15.85 17.79 5.50
CA GLU A 137 -15.76 17.59 4.06
C GLU A 137 -14.91 16.36 3.69
N TRP A 138 -14.09 15.87 4.62
CA TRP A 138 -13.16 14.77 4.36
C TRP A 138 -13.69 13.47 4.95
N LYS A 139 -13.68 12.43 4.12
CA LYS A 139 -13.95 11.07 4.59
C LYS A 139 -12.76 10.54 5.38
N GLU A 140 -13.04 10.00 6.56
CA GLU A 140 -12.06 9.34 7.41
C GLU A 140 -11.45 8.12 6.68
N PRO A 141 -10.11 8.02 6.62
CA PRO A 141 -9.45 6.91 5.94
C PRO A 141 -9.56 5.61 6.76
N ARG A 142 -9.86 4.49 6.08
CA ARG A 142 -9.99 3.17 6.70
C ARG A 142 -8.70 2.70 7.40
N ASN A 143 -7.55 3.06 6.86
CA ASN A 143 -6.24 2.74 7.44
C ASN A 143 -5.32 3.96 7.33
N LEU A 144 -5.27 4.74 8.40
CA LEU A 144 -4.52 5.98 8.45
C LEU A 144 -3.00 5.74 8.39
N ILE A 145 -2.48 4.77 9.14
CA ILE A 145 -1.04 4.43 9.15
C ILE A 145 -0.59 4.09 7.73
N ALA A 146 -1.27 3.15 7.06
CA ALA A 146 -0.90 2.75 5.72
C ALA A 146 -0.97 3.93 4.73
N GLY A 147 -1.99 4.78 4.85
CA GLY A 147 -2.11 5.98 4.01
C GLY A 147 -0.95 6.96 4.18
N ILE A 148 -0.55 7.23 5.43
CA ILE A 148 0.58 8.12 5.74
C ILE A 148 1.89 7.51 5.23
N THR A 149 2.13 6.22 5.46
CA THR A 149 3.32 5.51 4.96
C THR A 149 3.38 5.56 3.43
N VAL A 150 2.25 5.39 2.74
CA VAL A 150 2.18 5.45 1.28
C VAL A 150 2.49 6.86 0.78
N ALA A 151 1.93 7.90 1.41
CA ALA A 151 2.25 9.29 1.03
C ALA A 151 3.73 9.61 1.22
N GLY A 152 4.33 9.20 2.34
CA GLY A 152 5.77 9.35 2.58
C GLY A 152 6.62 8.58 1.58
N SER A 153 6.29 7.32 1.30
CA SER A 153 7.10 6.47 0.41
C SER A 153 6.94 6.77 -1.08
N ARG A 154 5.74 7.10 -1.55
CA ARG A 154 5.48 7.34 -2.98
C ARG A 154 5.77 8.76 -3.42
N LYS A 155 5.38 9.75 -2.60
CA LYS A 155 5.51 11.17 -2.93
C LYS A 155 6.69 11.83 -2.22
N GLY A 156 7.28 11.17 -1.21
CA GLY A 156 8.39 11.75 -0.46
C GLY A 156 8.00 12.95 0.39
N THR A 157 6.71 13.20 0.62
CA THR A 157 6.21 14.45 1.24
C THR A 157 6.21 14.42 2.76
N LEU A 158 6.29 13.23 3.36
CA LEU A 158 6.25 13.03 4.80
C LEU A 158 7.43 12.17 5.26
N ASP A 159 8.05 12.59 6.36
CA ASP A 159 8.91 11.72 7.14
C ASP A 159 8.03 10.87 8.06
N THR A 160 8.17 9.55 7.93
CA THR A 160 7.39 8.54 8.63
C THR A 160 8.27 7.59 9.45
N ALA A 161 9.50 8.03 9.75
CA ALA A 161 10.43 7.28 10.60
C ALA A 161 9.89 7.05 12.02
N ASP A 162 9.21 8.06 12.59
CA ASP A 162 8.49 7.96 13.86
C ASP A 162 7.05 8.44 13.70
N TYR A 163 6.10 7.57 14.05
CA TYR A 163 4.67 7.88 14.01
C TYR A 163 4.20 8.79 15.15
N ASN A 164 5.02 8.96 16.19
CA ASN A 164 4.76 9.91 17.26
C ASN A 164 5.33 11.30 16.95
N ASP A 165 6.13 11.45 15.90
CA ASP A 165 6.75 12.71 15.49
C ASP A 165 6.87 12.80 13.96
N LEU A 166 5.70 12.87 13.31
CA LEU A 166 5.58 13.04 11.87
C LEU A 166 6.03 14.44 11.47
N LYS A 167 6.82 14.52 10.39
CA LYS A 167 7.35 15.78 9.89
C LYS A 167 7.09 15.94 8.40
N THR A 168 6.98 17.18 7.96
CA THR A 168 7.07 17.48 6.54
C THR A 168 8.50 17.46 6.06
N THR A 169 8.75 16.75 4.95
CA THR A 169 10.05 16.80 4.27
C THR A 169 10.19 18.13 3.51
N PRO A 170 11.40 18.49 3.05
CA PRO A 170 11.57 19.62 2.14
C PRO A 170 10.68 19.51 0.89
N ALA A 171 10.55 18.32 0.31
CA ALA A 171 9.66 18.08 -0.83
C ALA A 171 8.19 18.26 -0.45
N GLY A 172 7.78 17.84 0.75
CA GLY A 172 6.45 18.05 1.29
C GLY A 172 6.09 19.53 1.49
N ARG A 173 7.03 20.33 1.98
CA ARG A 173 6.85 21.78 2.10
C ARG A 173 6.66 22.42 0.72
N ASN A 174 7.55 22.13 -0.23
CA ASN A 174 7.42 22.65 -1.59
C ASN A 174 6.10 22.23 -2.24
N PHE A 175 5.70 20.97 -2.05
CA PHE A 175 4.42 20.45 -2.52
C PHE A 175 3.24 21.26 -1.97
N VAL A 176 3.20 21.49 -0.66
CA VAL A 176 2.11 22.24 -0.02
C VAL A 176 2.17 23.72 -0.38
N GLU A 177 3.34 24.34 -0.43
CA GLU A 177 3.51 25.78 -0.65
C GLU A 177 3.31 26.20 -2.11
N HIS A 178 3.86 25.42 -3.06
CA HIS A 178 4.00 25.83 -4.45
C HIS A 178 3.24 24.95 -5.44
N GLU A 179 3.04 23.67 -5.16
CA GLU A 179 2.37 22.76 -6.12
C GLU A 179 0.86 22.63 -5.89
N LEU A 180 0.38 22.98 -4.70
CA LEU A 180 -1.04 23.00 -4.36
C LEU A 180 -1.65 24.42 -4.46
N PRO A 181 -2.82 24.57 -5.12
CA PRO A 181 -3.64 23.52 -5.73
C PRO A 181 -3.07 23.03 -7.07
N LYS A 182 -3.18 21.73 -7.34
CA LYS A 182 -2.79 21.18 -8.65
C LYS A 182 -3.69 21.80 -9.72
N SER A 183 -3.11 22.53 -10.64
CA SER A 183 -3.78 22.87 -11.89
C SER A 183 -4.09 21.56 -12.61
N ASN A 184 -5.36 21.31 -12.94
CA ASN A 184 -5.71 20.28 -13.91
C ASN A 184 -5.13 20.76 -15.24
N ASP A 185 -4.01 20.16 -15.66
CA ASP A 185 -3.57 20.15 -17.05
C ASP A 185 -4.25 18.98 -17.77
#